data_AF-A0A254Q9N2-F1
#
_entry.id   AF-A0A254Q9N2-F1
#
_cell.length_a   1.000
_cell.length_b   1.000
_cell.length_c   1.000
_cell.angle_alpha   90.00
_cell.angle_beta   90.00
_cell.angle_gamma   90.00
#
_symmetry.space_group_name_H-M   'P 1'
#
loop_
_entity.id
_entity.type
_entity.pdbx_description
1 polymer ?
#
loop_
_entity_poly.entity_id
_entity_poly.type
_entity_poly.pdbx_seq_one_letter_code
_entity_poly.pdbx_strand_id
1 'polypeptide(L)'
;MISRIVLAVVLLLPAMSLAQTAVTCPLRNGETELTINRVMRNFGKYFADAETVARKIGDPWDKVTDQDLQKGIDGLNISIACADAVVAKPTDAVMPTKGSLMDEKARAELNEYYIYFMSDFKDALIEYRDLLVKTLATPEAQRDYAAIVTKNDEVNQKVTHAHKKL
;
A
#
# COMPACT_ATOMS: atom_id res chain seq x y z
N MET A 1 42.91 12.99 -48.93
CA MET A 1 42.49 13.23 -47.54
C MET A 1 41.16 13.95 -47.58
N ILE A 2 40.03 13.25 -47.41
CA ILE A 2 38.70 13.87 -47.36
C ILE A 2 38.05 13.51 -46.04
N SER A 3 37.59 14.57 -45.37
CA SER A 3 37.16 14.66 -43.99
C SER A 3 35.93 13.81 -43.67
N ARG A 4 35.94 13.36 -42.42
CA ARG A 4 34.86 12.74 -41.66
C ARG A 4 33.68 13.72 -41.53
N ILE A 5 32.45 13.26 -41.78
CA ILE A 5 31.25 13.81 -41.14
C ILE A 5 30.45 12.64 -40.58
N VAL A 6 30.46 12.55 -39.25
CA VAL A 6 29.67 11.65 -38.43
C VAL A 6 28.26 12.26 -38.36
N LEU A 7 27.25 11.56 -38.88
CA LEU A 7 25.86 11.91 -38.66
C LEU A 7 25.30 10.99 -37.57
N ALA A 8 25.42 11.43 -36.31
CA ALA A 8 24.75 10.80 -35.19
C ALA A 8 23.30 11.31 -35.15
N VAL A 9 22.36 10.46 -35.57
CA VAL A 9 20.92 10.71 -35.42
C VAL A 9 20.58 10.47 -33.95
N VAL A 10 20.52 11.56 -33.17
CA VAL A 10 20.00 11.55 -31.80
C VAL A 10 18.48 11.42 -31.91
N LEU A 11 17.98 10.20 -31.79
CA LEU A 11 16.55 9.92 -31.58
C LEU A 11 16.14 10.46 -30.20
N LEU A 12 15.61 11.69 -30.20
CA LEU A 12 14.85 12.25 -29.10
C LEU A 12 13.55 11.46 -28.95
N LEU A 13 13.58 10.38 -28.18
CA LEU A 13 12.37 9.76 -27.67
C LEU A 13 11.73 10.73 -26.66
N PRO A 14 10.48 11.18 -26.86
CA PRO A 14 9.79 11.96 -25.87
C PRO A 14 9.63 11.11 -24.61
N ALA A 15 10.23 11.56 -23.51
CA ALA A 15 9.93 11.05 -22.18
C ALA A 15 8.45 11.32 -21.91
N MET A 16 7.60 10.35 -22.23
CA MET A 16 6.21 10.37 -21.81
C MET A 16 6.23 10.28 -20.28
N SER A 17 6.12 11.42 -19.61
CA SER A 17 5.72 11.46 -18.21
C SER A 17 4.32 10.87 -18.15
N LEU A 18 4.24 9.60 -17.78
CA LEU A 18 3.01 8.98 -17.33
C LEU A 18 2.57 9.80 -16.12
N ALA A 19 1.57 10.66 -16.32
CA ALA A 19 0.88 11.30 -15.22
C ALA A 19 0.26 10.18 -14.37
N GLN A 20 0.94 9.82 -13.28
CA GLN A 20 0.40 8.91 -12.28
C GLN A 20 -0.83 9.61 -11.70
N THR A 21 -2.02 9.14 -12.08
CA THR A 21 -3.25 9.49 -11.40
C THR A 21 -3.06 9.22 -9.91
N ALA A 22 -3.12 10.26 -9.10
CA ALA A 22 -2.99 10.12 -7.66
C ALA A 22 -4.06 9.14 -7.15
N VAL A 23 -3.63 7.99 -6.65
CA VAL A 23 -4.52 7.01 -6.03
C VAL A 23 -5.03 7.63 -4.72
N THR A 24 -6.34 7.70 -4.57
CA THR A 24 -6.98 8.23 -3.36
C THR A 24 -7.66 7.11 -2.60
N CYS A 25 -7.85 7.27 -1.29
CA CYS A 25 -8.65 6.35 -0.51
C CYS A 25 -10.13 6.45 -0.96
N PRO A 26 -10.73 5.39 -1.54
CA PRO A 26 -11.97 5.53 -2.27
C PRO A 26 -13.18 5.72 -1.35
N LEU A 27 -14.09 6.61 -1.77
CA LEU A 27 -15.45 6.72 -1.25
C LEU A 27 -16.37 5.76 -2.04
N ARG A 28 -17.41 5.22 -1.40
CA ARG A 28 -18.49 4.50 -2.10
C ARG A 28 -19.51 5.46 -2.73
N ASN A 29 -20.41 4.93 -3.56
CA ASN A 29 -21.52 5.72 -4.07
C ASN A 29 -22.39 6.24 -2.91
N GLY A 30 -22.64 7.56 -2.89
CA GLY A 30 -23.42 8.24 -1.84
C GLY A 30 -22.62 8.64 -0.60
N GLU A 31 -21.32 8.37 -0.57
CA GLU A 31 -20.41 8.78 0.50
C GLU A 31 -19.81 10.16 0.21
N THR A 32 -19.86 11.10 1.16
CA THR A 32 -19.39 12.49 0.96
C THR A 32 -18.07 12.83 1.65
N GLU A 33 -17.62 12.02 2.62
CA GLU A 33 -16.42 12.28 3.42
C GLU A 33 -15.71 10.98 3.83
N LEU A 34 -14.40 11.02 4.09
CA LEU A 34 -13.68 9.86 4.59
C LEU A 34 -13.88 9.71 6.11
N THR A 35 -14.14 8.49 6.59
CA THR A 35 -14.25 8.20 8.02
C THR A 35 -13.36 7.03 8.43
N ILE A 36 -13.05 6.90 9.73
CA ILE A 36 -12.20 5.85 10.30
C ILE A 36 -12.71 4.45 9.91
N ASN A 37 -14.02 4.21 10.00
CA ASN A 37 -14.64 2.95 9.60
C ASN A 37 -14.41 2.64 8.12
N ARG A 38 -14.33 3.67 7.26
CA ARG A 38 -14.11 3.51 5.82
C ARG A 38 -12.64 3.25 5.52
N VAL A 39 -11.75 3.98 6.18
CA VAL A 39 -10.30 3.75 6.13
C VAL A 39 -10.01 2.28 6.46
N MET A 40 -10.50 1.81 7.61
CA MET A 40 -10.31 0.42 8.06
C MET A 40 -10.93 -0.62 7.12
N ARG A 41 -12.15 -0.37 6.64
CA ARG A 41 -12.81 -1.25 5.66
C ARG A 41 -12.04 -1.32 4.34
N ASN A 42 -11.58 -0.19 3.82
CA ASN A 42 -10.83 -0.13 2.58
C ASN A 42 -9.50 -0.84 2.73
N PHE A 43 -8.79 -0.65 3.85
CA PHE A 43 -7.60 -1.45 4.16
C PHE A 43 -7.87 -2.94 4.09
N GLY A 44 -8.82 -3.45 4.87
CA GLY A 44 -9.11 -4.88 4.88
C GLY A 44 -9.47 -5.42 3.49
N LYS A 45 -10.24 -4.66 2.70
CA LYS A 45 -10.63 -5.04 1.34
C LYS A 45 -9.42 -5.11 0.39
N TYR A 46 -8.60 -4.07 0.34
CA TYR A 46 -7.55 -3.94 -0.68
C TYR A 46 -6.24 -4.59 -0.27
N PHE A 47 -5.98 -4.73 1.03
CA PHE A 47 -4.85 -5.52 1.54
C PHE A 47 -5.03 -7.01 1.26
N ALA A 48 -6.26 -7.52 1.26
CA ALA A 48 -6.57 -8.93 0.97
C ALA A 48 -6.09 -9.40 -0.42
N ASP A 49 -5.92 -8.49 -1.39
CA ASP A 49 -5.34 -8.82 -2.69
C ASP A 49 -3.85 -9.20 -2.56
N ALA A 50 -3.08 -8.49 -1.72
CA ALA A 50 -1.69 -8.84 -1.41
C ALA A 50 -1.60 -10.11 -0.55
N GLU A 51 -2.50 -10.27 0.43
CA GLU A 51 -2.57 -11.51 1.22
C GLU A 51 -2.88 -12.73 0.34
N THR A 52 -3.69 -12.55 -0.71
CA THR A 52 -3.98 -13.62 -1.66
C THR A 52 -2.70 -14.07 -2.38
N VAL A 53 -1.81 -13.15 -2.76
CA VAL A 53 -0.50 -13.51 -3.33
C VAL A 53 0.30 -14.36 -2.34
N ALA A 54 0.42 -13.91 -1.09
CA ALA A 54 1.14 -14.65 -0.04
C ALA A 54 0.55 -16.05 0.21
N ARG A 55 -0.78 -16.16 0.26
CA ARG A 55 -1.50 -17.43 0.42
C ARG A 55 -1.21 -18.40 -0.71
N LYS A 56 -1.24 -17.93 -1.96
CA LYS A 56 -0.94 -18.76 -3.15
C LYS A 56 0.47 -19.32 -3.12
N ILE A 57 1.45 -18.57 -2.60
CA ILE A 57 2.84 -19.05 -2.48
C ILE A 57 2.93 -20.25 -1.54
N GLY A 58 2.13 -20.27 -0.48
CA GLY A 58 2.07 -21.38 0.48
C GLY A 58 1.20 -22.57 0.04
N ASP A 59 0.45 -22.45 -1.05
CA ASP A 59 -0.45 -23.49 -1.55
C ASP A 59 0.19 -24.25 -2.73
N PRO A 60 0.48 -25.56 -2.62
CA PRO A 60 1.10 -26.33 -3.69
C PRO A 60 0.21 -26.49 -4.93
N TRP A 61 -1.09 -26.17 -4.84
CA TRP A 61 -2.05 -26.31 -5.94
C TRP A 61 -2.36 -25.00 -6.66
N ASP A 62 -1.90 -23.86 -6.13
CA ASP A 62 -2.10 -22.55 -6.73
C ASP A 62 -0.76 -21.99 -7.24
N LYS A 63 -0.82 -21.22 -8.32
CA LYS A 63 0.37 -20.59 -8.89
C LYS A 63 0.16 -19.08 -8.90
N VAL A 64 1.14 -18.36 -8.38
CA VAL A 64 1.17 -16.91 -8.50
C VAL A 64 1.34 -16.52 -9.96
N THR A 65 0.41 -15.72 -10.46
CA THR A 65 0.48 -15.14 -11.80
C THR A 65 0.88 -13.66 -11.76
N ASP A 66 1.31 -13.11 -12.89
CA ASP A 66 1.56 -11.67 -13.03
C ASP A 66 0.32 -10.84 -12.70
N GLN A 67 -0.87 -11.36 -13.02
CA GLN A 67 -2.13 -10.70 -12.69
C GLN A 67 -2.36 -10.67 -11.18
N ASP A 68 -2.00 -11.72 -10.45
CA ASP A 68 -2.11 -11.73 -8.98
C ASP A 68 -1.16 -10.69 -8.36
N LEU A 69 0.09 -10.63 -8.84
CA LEU A 69 1.06 -9.62 -8.40
C LEU A 69 0.57 -8.20 -8.68
N GLN A 70 0.04 -7.94 -9.89
CA GLN A 70 -0.48 -6.62 -10.24
C GLN A 70 -1.68 -6.24 -9.37
N LYS A 71 -2.62 -7.15 -9.12
CA LYS A 71 -3.74 -6.89 -8.21
C LYS A 71 -3.27 -6.58 -6.79
N GLY A 72 -2.29 -7.32 -6.29
CA GLY A 72 -1.67 -7.05 -4.99
C GLY A 72 -1.04 -5.65 -4.94
N ILE A 73 -0.31 -5.24 -5.98
CA ILE A 73 0.27 -3.90 -6.11
C ILE A 73 -0.82 -2.82 -6.10
N ASP A 74 -1.88 -3.00 -6.89
CA ASP A 74 -2.98 -2.04 -6.99
C ASP A 74 -3.72 -1.91 -5.65
N GLY A 75 -3.98 -3.04 -4.97
CA GLY A 75 -4.59 -3.07 -3.64
C GLY A 75 -3.72 -2.39 -2.57
N LEU A 76 -2.40 -2.61 -2.61
CA LEU A 76 -1.46 -1.93 -1.71
C LEU A 76 -1.40 -0.43 -1.99
N ASN A 77 -1.43 0.01 -3.25
CA ASN A 77 -1.48 1.44 -3.59
C ASN A 77 -2.69 2.14 -2.97
N ILE A 78 -3.87 1.50 -3.01
CA ILE A 78 -5.07 2.05 -2.39
C ILE A 78 -4.95 2.04 -0.86
N SER A 79 -4.41 0.97 -0.28
CA SER A 79 -4.15 0.89 1.16
C SER A 79 -3.22 2.03 1.59
N ILE A 80 -2.08 2.22 0.92
CA ILE A 80 -1.14 3.31 1.19
C ILE A 80 -1.85 4.68 1.13
N ALA A 81 -2.70 4.92 0.13
CA ALA A 81 -3.46 6.16 0.03
C ALA A 81 -4.45 6.37 1.20
N CYS A 82 -5.04 5.29 1.74
CA CYS A 82 -5.86 5.36 2.95
C CYS A 82 -5.04 5.68 4.20
N ALA A 83 -3.81 5.16 4.31
CA ALA A 83 -2.92 5.50 5.42
C ALA A 83 -2.44 6.95 5.33
N ASP A 84 -2.08 7.39 4.12
CA ASP A 84 -1.65 8.75 3.87
C ASP A 84 -2.75 9.78 4.17
N ALA A 85 -4.01 9.47 3.85
CA ALA A 85 -5.14 10.33 4.19
C ALA A 85 -5.28 10.60 5.70
N VAL A 86 -5.00 9.61 6.55
CA VAL A 86 -5.01 9.78 8.01
C VAL A 86 -3.82 10.63 8.46
N VAL A 87 -2.63 10.32 7.96
CA VAL A 87 -1.38 10.97 8.40
C VAL A 87 -1.31 12.44 7.95
N ALA A 88 -1.74 12.75 6.73
CA ALA A 88 -1.64 14.09 6.17
C ALA A 88 -2.68 15.08 6.73
N LYS A 89 -3.86 14.59 7.11
CA LYS A 89 -4.95 15.44 7.61
C LYS A 89 -5.80 14.69 8.65
N PRO A 90 -5.30 14.51 9.88
CA PRO A 90 -6.08 13.89 10.95
C PRO A 90 -7.27 14.81 11.28
N THR A 91 -8.46 14.25 11.22
CA THR A 91 -9.72 14.89 11.63
C THR A 91 -10.51 13.90 12.47
N ASP A 92 -11.44 14.37 13.29
CA ASP A 92 -12.27 13.48 14.12
C ASP A 92 -12.99 12.39 13.33
N ALA A 93 -13.31 12.66 12.06
CA ALA A 93 -13.92 11.68 11.16
C ALA A 93 -13.00 10.49 10.88
N VAL A 94 -11.68 10.70 10.74
CA VAL A 94 -10.69 9.67 10.38
C VAL A 94 -9.86 9.18 11.56
N MET A 95 -10.14 9.68 12.76
CA MET A 95 -9.48 9.26 14.01
C MET A 95 -10.37 8.31 14.81
N PRO A 96 -9.78 7.44 15.64
CA PRO A 96 -10.55 6.59 16.55
C PRO A 96 -11.28 7.45 17.60
N THR A 97 -12.60 7.33 17.67
CA THR A 97 -13.44 8.05 18.63
C THR A 97 -13.73 7.26 19.90
N LYS A 98 -13.07 6.10 20.11
CA LYS A 98 -13.26 5.27 21.31
C LYS A 98 -13.01 6.13 22.54
N GLY A 99 -14.07 6.57 23.23
CA GLY A 99 -13.86 7.61 24.23
C GLY A 99 -15.10 8.23 24.84
N SER A 100 -16.23 7.54 24.90
CA SER A 100 -17.35 8.05 25.71
C SER A 100 -17.00 8.13 27.21
N LEU A 101 -15.93 7.45 27.64
CA LEU A 101 -15.46 7.39 29.04
C LEU A 101 -14.00 7.85 29.22
N MET A 102 -13.32 8.27 28.16
CA MET A 102 -11.94 8.75 28.25
C MET A 102 -11.90 10.25 28.53
N ASP A 103 -10.93 10.68 29.33
CA ASP A 103 -10.64 12.10 29.47
C ASP A 103 -9.95 12.66 28.22
N GLU A 104 -9.84 13.99 28.15
CA GLU A 104 -9.27 14.70 27.01
C GLU A 104 -7.82 14.30 26.73
N LYS A 105 -7.02 14.06 27.79
CA LYS A 105 -5.61 13.68 27.67
C LYS A 105 -5.48 12.28 27.09
N ALA A 106 -6.21 11.31 27.61
CA ALA A 106 -6.20 9.93 27.10
C ALA A 106 -6.66 9.87 25.64
N ARG A 107 -7.64 10.69 25.24
CA ARG A 107 -8.07 10.80 23.84
C ARG A 107 -6.97 11.39 22.94
N ALA A 108 -6.25 12.40 23.40
CA ALA A 108 -5.13 12.98 22.67
C ALA A 108 -4.00 11.95 22.49
N GLU A 109 -3.62 11.23 23.55
CA GLU A 109 -2.61 10.18 23.50
C GLU A 109 -3.00 9.04 22.55
N LEU A 110 -4.27 8.62 22.55
CA LEU A 110 -4.81 7.63 21.61
C LEU A 110 -4.68 8.11 20.16
N ASN A 111 -5.00 9.38 19.91
CA ASN A 111 -4.93 9.98 18.58
C ASN A 111 -3.48 10.07 18.08
N GLU A 112 -2.55 10.51 18.91
CA GLU A 112 -1.12 10.54 18.57
C GLU A 112 -0.57 9.15 18.29
N TYR A 113 -0.91 8.17 19.14
CA TYR A 113 -0.53 6.78 18.93
C TYR A 113 -1.08 6.24 17.60
N TYR A 114 -2.33 6.56 17.27
CA TYR A 114 -2.94 6.13 16.01
C TYR A 114 -2.25 6.74 14.79
N ILE A 115 -1.93 8.04 14.80
CA ILE A 115 -1.17 8.68 13.70
C ILE A 115 0.20 8.04 13.54
N TYR A 116 0.91 7.80 14.65
CA TYR A 116 2.21 7.12 14.63
C TYR A 116 2.09 5.71 14.03
N PHE A 117 1.12 4.91 14.49
CA PHE A 117 0.85 3.58 13.95
C PHE A 117 0.56 3.64 12.45
N MET A 118 -0.30 4.57 12.01
CA MET A 118 -0.67 4.71 10.60
C MET A 118 0.51 5.12 9.71
N SER A 119 1.45 5.91 10.24
CA SER A 119 2.69 6.25 9.55
C SER A 119 3.61 5.03 9.40
N ASP A 120 3.89 4.31 10.50
CA ASP A 120 4.73 3.10 10.47
C ASP A 120 4.09 1.99 9.60
N PHE A 121 2.77 1.85 9.67
CA PHE A 121 2.03 0.91 8.82
C PHE A 121 2.10 1.30 7.34
N LYS A 122 2.02 2.59 7.01
CA LYS A 122 2.19 3.10 5.64
C LYS A 122 3.54 2.70 5.06
N ASP A 123 4.61 2.87 5.83
CA ASP A 123 5.97 2.52 5.39
C ASP A 123 6.08 1.01 5.10
N ALA A 124 5.52 0.18 5.98
CA ALA A 124 5.48 -1.28 5.77
C ALA A 124 4.68 -1.67 4.51
N LEU A 125 3.56 -0.99 4.22
CA LEU A 125 2.79 -1.22 2.99
C LEU A 125 3.56 -0.80 1.74
N ILE A 126 4.31 0.29 1.79
CA ILE A 126 5.19 0.76 0.71
C ILE A 126 6.27 -0.28 0.42
N GLU A 127 6.98 -0.75 1.45
CA GLU A 127 7.98 -1.80 1.31
C GLU A 127 7.39 -3.07 0.69
N TYR A 128 6.18 -3.45 1.11
CA TYR A 128 5.52 -4.63 0.58
C TYR A 128 5.15 -4.47 -0.90
N ARG A 129 4.60 -3.31 -1.28
CA ARG A 129 4.29 -2.99 -2.66
C ARG A 129 5.55 -3.03 -3.52
N ASP A 130 6.64 -2.41 -3.07
CA ASP A 130 7.88 -2.32 -3.83
C ASP A 130 8.51 -3.70 -4.04
N LEU A 131 8.35 -4.60 -3.06
CA LEU A 131 8.70 -6.00 -3.21
C LEU A 131 7.86 -6.70 -4.29
N LEU A 132 6.54 -6.50 -4.31
CA LEU A 132 5.69 -7.08 -5.37
C LEU A 132 6.05 -6.52 -6.75
N VAL A 133 6.31 -5.21 -6.87
CA VAL A 133 6.75 -4.56 -8.11
C VAL A 133 8.07 -5.16 -8.60
N LYS A 134 9.05 -5.32 -7.70
CA LYS A 134 10.35 -5.94 -8.02
C LYS A 134 10.17 -7.38 -8.49
N THR A 135 9.32 -8.16 -7.83
CA THR A 135 9.04 -9.54 -8.21
C THR A 135 8.36 -9.62 -9.57
N LEU A 136 7.38 -8.75 -9.85
CA LEU A 136 6.69 -8.68 -11.14
C LEU A 136 7.65 -8.35 -12.29
N ALA A 137 8.57 -7.41 -12.07
CA ALA A 137 9.61 -7.04 -13.03
C ALA A 137 10.69 -8.13 -13.24
N THR A 138 10.76 -9.13 -12.35
CA THR A 138 11.71 -10.24 -12.46
C THR A 138 11.13 -11.33 -13.36
N PRO A 139 11.90 -11.90 -14.31
CA PRO A 139 11.43 -13.01 -15.14
C PRO A 139 10.92 -14.17 -14.28
N GLU A 140 9.79 -14.77 -14.67
CA GLU A 140 9.07 -15.74 -13.84
C GLU A 140 9.96 -16.88 -13.30
N ALA A 141 10.84 -17.42 -14.15
CA ALA A 141 11.76 -18.50 -13.80
C ALA A 141 12.83 -18.12 -12.75
N GLN A 142 12.96 -16.83 -12.41
CA GLN A 142 13.94 -16.28 -11.47
C GLN A 142 13.31 -15.68 -10.22
N ARG A 143 11.98 -15.71 -10.10
CA ARG A 143 11.28 -15.10 -8.96
C ARG A 143 11.53 -15.90 -7.69
N ASP A 144 11.91 -15.18 -6.63
CA ASP A 144 11.95 -15.68 -5.26
C ASP A 144 10.78 -15.08 -4.48
N TYR A 145 9.93 -15.96 -3.96
CA TYR A 145 8.71 -15.59 -3.26
C TYR A 145 8.85 -15.60 -1.73
N ALA A 146 9.97 -16.06 -1.18
CA ALA A 146 10.15 -16.17 0.27
C ALA A 146 9.97 -14.81 0.98
N ALA A 147 10.57 -13.76 0.41
CA ALA A 147 10.47 -12.41 0.95
C ALA A 147 9.02 -11.88 0.98
N ILE A 148 8.15 -12.29 0.05
CA ILE A 148 6.74 -11.87 -0.01
C ILE A 148 5.98 -12.43 1.18
N VAL A 149 6.20 -13.71 1.51
CA VAL A 149 5.55 -14.37 2.66
C VAL A 149 6.01 -13.71 3.95
N THR A 150 7.32 -13.50 4.14
CA THR A 150 7.85 -12.82 5.33
C THR A 150 7.27 -11.42 5.48
N LYS A 151 7.23 -10.63 4.40
CA LYS A 151 6.70 -9.26 4.46
C LYS A 151 5.19 -9.25 4.74
N ASN A 152 4.43 -10.19 4.19
CA ASN A 152 3.01 -10.35 4.53
C ASN A 152 2.81 -10.58 6.03
N ASP A 153 3.59 -11.48 6.63
CA ASP A 153 3.50 -11.81 8.05
C ASP A 153 3.88 -10.62 8.93
N GLU A 154 4.92 -9.86 8.57
CA GLU A 154 5.30 -8.62 9.27
C GLU A 154 4.16 -7.60 9.27
N VAL A 155 3.53 -7.36 8.12
CA VAL A 155 2.40 -6.42 8.00
C VAL A 155 1.19 -6.92 8.82
N ASN A 156 0.89 -8.22 8.77
CA ASN A 156 -0.19 -8.82 9.56
C ASN A 156 0.05 -8.75 11.09
N GLN A 157 1.31 -8.88 11.52
CA GLN A 157 1.67 -8.68 12.92
C GLN A 157 1.45 -7.23 13.37
N LYS A 158 1.76 -6.24 12.51
CA LYS A 158 1.46 -4.82 12.79
C LYS A 158 -0.04 -4.58 12.94
N VAL A 159 -0.87 -5.11 12.03
CA VAL A 159 -2.35 -5.02 12.14
C VAL A 159 -2.85 -5.66 13.44
N THR A 160 -2.34 -6.85 13.77
CA THR A 160 -2.71 -7.56 15.01
C THR A 160 -2.30 -6.78 16.26
N HIS A 161 -1.11 -6.15 16.25
CA HIS A 161 -0.65 -5.30 17.34
C HIS A 161 -1.58 -4.10 17.55
N ALA A 162 -1.99 -3.44 16.47
CA ALA A 162 -2.91 -2.31 16.52
C ALA A 162 -4.26 -2.69 17.15
N HIS A 163 -4.85 -3.82 16.76
CA HIS A 163 -6.11 -4.29 17.35
C HIS A 163 -6.03 -4.60 18.85
N LYS A 164 -4.84 -4.93 19.38
CA LYS A 164 -4.64 -5.18 20.82
C LYS A 164 -4.46 -3.89 21.63
N LYS A 165 -4.02 -2.81 20.98
CA LYS A 165 -3.67 -1.53 21.62
C LYS A 165 -4.77 -0.47 21.47
N LEU A 166 -5.56 -0.55 20.40
CA LEU A 166 -6.70 0.35 20.10
C LEU A 166 -8.01 -0.25 20.58
#